data_AF-E0I8P9-F1
#
_entry.id   AF-E0I8P9-F1
#
_cell.length_a   1.000
_cell.length_b   1.000
_cell.length_c   1.000
_cell.angle_alpha   90.00
_cell.angle_beta   90.00
_cell.angle_gamma   90.00
#
_symmetry.space_group_name_H-M   'P 1'
#
loop_
_entity.id
_entity.type
_entity.pdbx_description
1 polymer ?
#
loop_
_entity_poly.entity_id
_entity_poly.type
_entity_poly.pdbx_seq_one_letter_code
_entity_poly.pdbx_strand_id
1 'polypeptide(L)'
;MVGIGRIVGDSGCFYEIVDIVVEPAYQGEGFGKIMMSELMKHLDEKAPKGAYVSLIADVPADGLYKKYGFEYTAPKSVGMYRKY
;
A
#
# COMPACT_ATOMS: atom_id res chain seq x y z
N MET A 1 -7.41 17.04 8.26
CA MET A 1 -7.24 15.62 7.89
C MET A 1 -5.74 15.36 7.93
N VAL A 2 -5.24 14.40 8.71
CA VAL A 2 -3.78 14.24 8.97
C VAL A 2 -3.10 13.27 7.97
N GLY A 3 -3.88 12.39 7.35
CA GLY A 3 -3.40 11.49 6.30
C GLY A 3 -4.55 10.77 5.62
N ILE A 4 -4.23 10.11 4.52
CA ILE A 4 -5.13 9.27 3.75
C ILE A 4 -4.39 8.01 3.29
N GLY A 5 -5.15 6.94 3.11
CA GLY A 5 -4.74 5.71 2.45
C GLY A 5 -5.98 4.99 1.92
N ARG A 6 -5.87 4.37 0.74
CA ARG A 6 -7.01 3.74 0.08
C ARG A 6 -6.65 2.37 -0.47
N ILE A 7 -7.66 1.52 -0.60
CA ILE A 7 -7.61 0.28 -1.36
C ILE A 7 -8.53 0.43 -2.57
N VAL A 8 -8.00 0.14 -3.75
CA VAL A 8 -8.77 -0.03 -4.99
C VAL A 8 -8.66 -1.50 -5.39
N GLY A 9 -9.68 -2.08 -5.99
CA GLY A 9 -9.61 -3.47 -6.44
C GLY A 9 -10.89 -3.95 -7.10
N ASP A 10 -10.86 -5.19 -7.56
CA ASP A 10 -11.98 -5.87 -8.21
C ASP A 10 -12.88 -6.64 -7.21
N SER A 11 -12.63 -6.49 -5.91
CA SER A 11 -13.28 -7.27 -4.83
C SER A 11 -13.07 -8.78 -4.95
N GLY A 12 -12.06 -9.20 -5.70
CA GLY A 12 -11.76 -10.59 -6.01
C GLY A 12 -10.26 -10.85 -5.96
N CYS A 13 -9.63 -10.84 -7.13
CA CYS A 13 -8.27 -11.31 -7.30
C CYS A 13 -7.21 -10.21 -7.11
N PHE A 14 -7.55 -8.93 -7.31
CA PHE A 14 -6.57 -7.87 -7.39
C PHE A 14 -6.95 -6.65 -6.56
N TYR A 15 -6.02 -6.23 -5.71
CA TYR A 15 -6.11 -5.03 -4.90
C TYR A 15 -4.83 -4.19 -5.05
N GLU A 16 -4.99 -2.89 -5.02
CA GLU A 16 -3.91 -1.93 -5.02
C GLU A 16 -4.09 -0.96 -3.85
N ILE A 17 -3.05 -0.83 -3.02
CA ILE A 17 -2.97 0.21 -1.99
C ILE A 17 -2.47 1.48 -2.66
N VAL A 18 -3.26 2.54 -2.60
CA VAL A 18 -2.99 3.82 -3.26
C VAL A 18 -3.15 5.00 -2.31
N ASP A 19 -2.57 6.13 -2.68
CA ASP A 19 -2.68 7.41 -1.97
C ASP A 19 -2.32 7.33 -0.48
N ILE A 20 -1.26 6.59 -0.12
CA ILE A 20 -0.71 6.62 1.24
C ILE A 20 0.04 7.94 1.43
N VAL A 21 -0.63 8.90 2.07
CA VAL A 21 -0.07 10.25 2.30
C VAL A 21 -0.32 10.68 3.73
N VAL A 22 0.71 11.23 4.37
CA VAL A 22 0.60 11.92 5.66
C VAL A 22 0.98 13.38 5.43
N GLU A 23 0.17 14.29 5.96
CA GLU A 23 0.43 15.73 5.94
C GLU A 23 1.86 16.00 6.44
N PRO A 24 2.67 16.82 5.74
CA PRO A 24 4.10 16.98 6.03
C PRO A 24 4.43 17.30 7.49
N ALA A 25 3.59 18.09 8.15
CA ALA A 25 3.75 18.49 9.55
C ALA A 25 3.69 17.32 10.55
N TYR A 26 3.14 16.17 10.13
CA TYR A 26 2.92 14.99 10.98
C TYR A 26 3.72 13.76 10.51
N GLN A 27 4.64 13.94 9.57
CA GLN A 27 5.50 12.85 9.10
C GLN A 27 6.51 12.43 10.18
N GLY A 28 6.86 11.14 10.21
CA GLY A 28 7.76 10.58 11.22
C GLY A 28 7.10 10.24 12.56
N GLU A 29 5.85 10.64 12.79
CA GLU A 29 5.10 10.36 14.02
C GLU A 29 4.38 9.00 14.03
N GLY A 30 4.54 8.19 12.98
CA GLY A 30 3.99 6.84 12.91
C GLY A 30 2.59 6.73 12.31
N PHE A 31 1.97 7.82 11.85
CA PHE A 31 0.66 7.78 11.20
C PHE A 31 0.60 6.85 9.97
N GLY A 32 1.68 6.79 9.16
CA GLY A 32 1.76 5.85 8.04
C GLY A 32 1.65 4.39 8.48
N LYS A 33 2.20 4.05 9.65
CA LYS A 33 2.08 2.72 10.25
C LYS A 33 0.64 2.44 10.68
N ILE A 34 -0.02 3.41 11.31
CA ILE A 34 -1.41 3.27 11.73
C ILE A 34 -2.30 3.01 10.52
N MET A 35 -2.17 3.81 9.46
CA MET A 35 -2.96 3.63 8.23
C MET A 35 -2.71 2.28 7.58
N MET A 36 -1.44 1.89 7.40
CA MET A 36 -1.11 0.57 6.83
C MET A 36 -1.69 -0.58 7.67
N SER A 37 -1.63 -0.48 9.00
CA SER A 37 -2.23 -1.52 9.86
C SER A 37 -3.73 -1.67 9.65
N GLU A 38 -4.47 -0.56 9.55
CA GLU A 38 -5.91 -0.61 9.30
C GLU A 38 -6.25 -1.13 7.89
N LEU A 39 -5.48 -0.73 6.87
CA LEU A 39 -5.67 -1.22 5.50
C LEU A 39 -5.38 -2.72 5.39
N MET A 40 -4.29 -3.18 6.02
CA MET A 40 -3.95 -4.62 6.01
C MET A 40 -5.00 -5.43 6.77
N LYS A 41 -5.47 -4.96 7.93
CA LYS A 41 -6.56 -5.61 8.65
C LYS A 41 -7.82 -5.73 7.78
N HIS A 42 -8.17 -4.68 7.04
CA HIS A 42 -9.31 -4.73 6.12
C HIS A 42 -9.14 -5.77 5.02
N LEU A 43 -7.93 -5.89 4.45
CA LEU A 43 -7.62 -6.89 3.43
C LEU A 43 -7.64 -8.30 4.01
N ASP A 44 -7.07 -8.51 5.20
CA ASP A 44 -7.07 -9.82 5.86
C ASP A 44 -8.49 -10.32 6.16
N GLU A 45 -9.42 -9.42 6.47
CA GLU A 45 -10.83 -9.75 6.73
C GLU A 45 -11.64 -10.02 5.45
N LYS A 46 -11.28 -9.39 4.31
CA LYS A 46 -12.16 -9.36 3.12
C LYS A 46 -11.58 -9.95 1.86
N ALA A 47 -10.27 -9.94 1.70
CA ALA A 47 -9.63 -10.41 0.47
C ALA A 47 -9.73 -11.94 0.38
N PRO A 48 -10.23 -12.50 -0.74
CA PRO A 48 -10.23 -13.94 -0.96
C PRO A 48 -8.82 -14.53 -0.88
N LYS A 49 -8.73 -15.82 -0.48
CA LYS A 49 -7.46 -16.54 -0.48
C LYS A 49 -6.83 -16.52 -1.87
N GLY A 50 -5.58 -16.07 -1.95
CA GLY A 50 -4.84 -15.98 -3.21
C GLY A 50 -5.00 -14.65 -3.95
N ALA A 51 -5.73 -13.68 -3.39
CA ALA A 51 -5.74 -12.32 -3.89
C ALA A 51 -4.32 -11.72 -3.92
N TYR A 52 -4.05 -10.97 -4.97
CA TYR A 52 -2.80 -10.24 -5.18
C TYR A 52 -2.98 -8.79 -4.75
N VAL A 53 -2.14 -8.34 -3.81
CA VAL A 53 -2.14 -6.96 -3.30
C VAL A 53 -0.84 -6.29 -3.71
N SER A 54 -0.91 -5.15 -4.38
CA SER A 54 0.26 -4.37 -4.80
C SER A 54 0.19 -2.90 -4.39
N LEU A 55 1.32 -2.21 -4.53
CA LEU A 55 1.45 -0.76 -4.42
C LEU A 55 2.68 -0.29 -5.22
N ILE A 56 2.71 0.99 -5.57
CA ILE A 56 3.91 1.66 -6.06
C ILE A 56 4.53 2.42 -4.89
N ALA A 57 5.71 1.99 -4.46
CA ALA A 57 6.41 2.59 -3.32
C ALA A 57 7.41 3.65 -3.78
N ASP A 58 7.21 4.88 -3.32
CA ASP A 58 8.29 5.88 -3.36
C ASP A 58 9.41 5.46 -2.41
N VAL A 59 10.66 5.67 -2.82
CA VAL A 59 11.84 5.44 -1.96
C VAL A 59 12.10 6.73 -1.18
N PRO A 60 12.29 6.69 0.16
CA PRO A 60 12.53 5.51 1.00
C PRO A 60 11.30 4.96 1.75
N ALA A 61 10.07 5.33 1.34
CA ALA A 61 8.84 4.88 2.01
C ALA A 61 8.62 3.36 1.89
N ASP A 62 9.27 2.69 0.93
CA ASP A 62 9.30 1.24 0.79
C ASP A 62 9.70 0.50 2.07
N GLY A 63 10.51 1.11 2.93
CA GLY A 63 10.86 0.55 4.24
C GLY A 63 9.66 0.39 5.19
N LEU A 64 8.60 1.18 5.03
CA LEU A 64 7.34 0.99 5.77
C LEU A 64 6.63 -0.27 5.27
N TYR A 65 6.45 -0.41 3.96
CA TYR A 65 5.66 -1.49 3.38
C TYR A 65 6.30 -2.86 3.59
N LYS A 66 7.64 -2.94 3.58
CA LYS A 66 8.37 -4.17 3.93
C LYS A 66 8.02 -4.72 5.31
N LYS A 67 7.63 -3.87 6.27
CA LYS A 67 7.20 -4.31 7.62
C LYS A 67 5.86 -5.05 7.60
N TYR A 68 5.10 -4.94 6.52
CA TYR A 68 3.81 -5.59 6.31
C TYR A 68 3.91 -6.76 5.30
N GLY A 69 5.13 -7.23 5.00
CA GLY A 69 5.33 -8.38 4.11
C GLY A 69 5.31 -8.04 2.63
N PHE A 70 5.30 -6.76 2.24
CA PHE A 70 5.50 -6.38 0.84
C PHE A 70 6.94 -6.63 0.42
N GLU A 71 7.10 -7.23 -0.74
CA GLU A 71 8.38 -7.50 -1.39
C GLU A 71 8.47 -6.76 -2.71
N TYR A 72 9.69 -6.55 -3.21
CA TYR A 72 9.86 -6.04 -4.56
C TYR A 72 9.45 -7.12 -5.57
N THR A 73 8.66 -6.71 -6.56
CA THR A 73 8.35 -7.59 -7.71
C THR A 73 9.55 -7.75 -8.64
N ALA A 74 10.50 -6.80 -8.61
CA ALA A 74 11.72 -6.80 -9.40
C ALA A 74 12.72 -7.86 -8.90
N PRO A 75 13.55 -8.45 -9.76
CA PRO A 75 13.69 -8.15 -11.19
C PRO A 75 12.66 -8.84 -12.08
N LYS A 76 11.88 -9.79 -11.56
CA LYS A 76 10.96 -10.62 -12.35
C LYS A 76 9.84 -9.79 -12.98
N SER A 77 9.37 -8.76 -12.30
CA SER A 77 8.33 -7.86 -12.79
C SER A 77 8.56 -6.45 -12.25
N VAL A 78 8.30 -5.43 -13.05
CA VAL A 78 8.52 -4.02 -12.67
C VAL A 78 7.24 -3.21 -12.83
N GLY A 79 7.02 -2.25 -11.93
CA GLY A 79 5.95 -1.26 -12.08
C GLY A 79 6.21 -0.38 -13.30
N MET A 80 5.16 -0.11 -14.08
CA MET A 80 5.22 0.72 -15.27
C MET A 80 4.02 1.66 -15.30
N TYR A 81 4.17 2.86 -15.85
CA TYR A 81 3.07 3.83 -15.99
C TYR A 81 3.01 4.39 -17.41
N ARG A 82 1.82 4.84 -17.82
CA ARG A 82 1.58 5.58 -19.05
C ARG A 82 0.61 6.73 -18.75
N LYS A 83 0.88 7.91 -19.32
CA LYS A 83 0.00 9.08 -19.22
C LYS A 83 -0.83 9.21 -20.51
N TYR A 84 -2.06 9.67 -20.37
CA TYR A 84 -2.97 10.01 -21.47
C TYR A 84 -3.06 11.52 -21.60
#